data_AF-A0A2D5ZQ53-F1
#
_entry.id   AF-A0A2D5ZQ53-F1
#
_cell.length_a   1.000
_cell.length_b   1.000
_cell.length_c   1.000
_cell.angle_alpha   90.00
_cell.angle_beta   90.00
_cell.angle_gamma   90.00
#
_symmetry.space_group_name_H-M   'P 1'
#
loop_
_entity.id
_entity.type
_entity.pdbx_description
1 polymer ?
#
loop_
_entity_poly.entity_id
_entity_poly.type
_entity_poly.pdbx_seq_one_letter_code
_entity_poly.pdbx_strand_id
1 'polypeptide(L)'
;MSDNARHPGTILKDQFLDPLGITPYRLAKSIGVHVSRVAEVIKGRRGISADTAVRLGLFFEVPPRWWLDMQAEYDIANCMRTTTIHDAVAPYEGINQVLVTPTGARRLSQSDTSLLKPDLVSIDAAQLDQLKRQAELSGRHSKRVATEVTYASGAVALVGTPL
;
A
#
# COMPACT_ATOMS: atom_id res chain seq x y z
N MET A 1 -5.02 -7.99 -4.83
CA MET A 1 -5.51 -7.24 -3.65
C MET A 1 -6.61 -8.05 -3.04
N SER A 2 -6.50 -8.35 -1.74
CA SER A 2 -7.38 -9.28 -1.05
C SER A 2 -8.79 -8.70 -0.97
N ASP A 3 -9.77 -9.39 -1.57
CA ASP A 3 -11.16 -8.93 -1.71
C ASP A 3 -11.99 -9.04 -0.41
N ASN A 4 -11.38 -8.73 0.75
CA ASN A 4 -12.03 -8.83 2.05
C ASN A 4 -11.59 -7.73 3.03
N ALA A 5 -11.49 -6.49 2.55
CA ALA A 5 -11.28 -5.34 3.42
C ALA A 5 -12.52 -5.14 4.32
N ARG A 6 -12.39 -5.49 5.60
CA ARG A 6 -13.43 -5.33 6.62
C ARG A 6 -13.30 -3.96 7.29
N HIS A 7 -14.44 -3.36 7.66
CA HIS A 7 -14.42 -2.08 8.37
C HIS A 7 -13.65 -2.24 9.69
N PRO A 8 -12.67 -1.36 10.01
CA PRO A 8 -11.81 -1.53 11.18
C PRO A 8 -12.55 -1.49 12.51
N GLY A 9 -13.71 -0.82 12.57
CA GLY A 9 -14.61 -0.89 13.72
C GLY A 9 -15.19 -2.29 14.00
N THR A 10 -15.40 -3.11 12.97
CA THR A 10 -15.81 -4.52 13.17
C THR A 10 -14.65 -5.35 13.74
N ILE A 11 -13.42 -5.06 13.31
CA ILE A 11 -12.20 -5.68 13.84
C ILE A 11 -12.00 -5.27 15.30
N LEU A 12 -12.16 -3.98 15.63
CA LEU A 12 -12.11 -3.48 17.00
C LEU A 12 -13.09 -4.23 17.91
N LYS A 13 -14.32 -4.48 17.42
CA LYS A 13 -15.30 -5.24 18.18
C LYS A 13 -14.89 -6.70 18.37
N ASP A 14 -14.69 -7.40 17.26
CA ASP A 14 -14.58 -8.86 17.26
C ASP A 14 -13.24 -9.36 17.81
N GLN A 15 -12.16 -8.59 17.64
CA GLN A 15 -10.80 -9.01 18.01
C GLN A 15 -10.27 -8.36 19.29
N PHE A 16 -10.87 -7.26 19.76
CA PHE A 16 -10.43 -6.58 20.97
C PHE A 16 -11.54 -6.52 22.02
N LEU A 17 -12.70 -5.95 21.70
CA LEU A 17 -13.74 -5.73 22.72
C LEU A 17 -14.39 -7.01 23.22
N ASP A 18 -14.83 -7.89 22.31
CA ASP A 18 -15.50 -9.13 22.71
C ASP A 18 -14.54 -10.07 23.46
N PRO A 19 -13.29 -10.33 23.00
CA PRO A 19 -12.37 -11.22 23.72
C PRO A 19 -11.92 -10.67 25.07
N LEU A 20 -11.82 -9.35 25.23
CA LEU A 20 -11.43 -8.71 26.48
C LEU A 20 -12.61 -8.41 27.41
N GLY A 21 -13.85 -8.70 26.99
CA GLY A 21 -15.06 -8.34 27.74
C GLY A 21 -15.20 -6.84 27.99
N ILE A 22 -14.70 -6.00 27.08
CA ILE A 22 -14.74 -4.54 27.22
C ILE A 22 -16.00 -3.99 26.53
N THR A 23 -16.85 -3.31 27.30
CA THR A 23 -18.03 -2.66 26.71
C THR A 23 -17.63 -1.40 25.92
N PRO A 24 -18.41 -1.00 24.89
CA PRO A 24 -18.18 0.26 24.18
C PRO A 24 -18.17 1.49 25.11
N TYR A 25 -19.01 1.47 26.14
CA TYR A 25 -19.03 2.50 27.19
C TYR A 25 -17.70 2.56 27.95
N ARG A 26 -17.18 1.40 28.39
CA ARG A 26 -15.91 1.32 29.12
C ARG A 26 -14.77 1.82 28.24
N LEU A 27 -14.69 1.35 26.99
CA LEU A 27 -13.68 1.82 26.05
C LEU A 27 -13.75 3.35 25.89
N ALA A 28 -14.93 3.90 25.60
CA ALA A 28 -15.12 5.33 25.40
C ALA A 28 -14.65 6.17 26.60
N LYS A 29 -15.00 5.72 27.82
CA LYS A 29 -14.56 6.37 29.07
C LYS A 29 -13.04 6.29 29.25
N SER A 30 -12.45 5.12 29.01
CA SER A 30 -11.00 4.91 29.14
C SER A 30 -10.18 5.74 28.16
N ILE A 31 -10.67 5.89 26.92
CA ILE A 31 -9.95 6.64 25.88
C ILE A 31 -10.36 8.12 25.79
N GLY A 32 -11.23 8.58 26.69
CA GLY A 32 -11.63 9.99 26.81
C GLY A 32 -12.44 10.52 25.62
N VAL A 33 -13.40 9.75 25.11
CA VAL A 33 -14.30 10.16 24.01
C VAL A 33 -15.77 9.89 24.34
N HIS A 34 -16.69 10.50 23.59
CA HIS A 34 -18.11 10.18 23.72
C HIS A 34 -18.41 8.73 23.32
N VAL A 35 -19.29 8.08 24.07
CA VAL A 35 -19.73 6.69 23.83
C VAL A 35 -20.31 6.51 22.44
N SER A 36 -21.05 7.50 21.94
CA SER A 36 -21.60 7.50 20.58
C SER A 36 -20.49 7.36 19.52
N ARG A 37 -19.32 7.98 19.72
CA ARG A 37 -18.19 7.85 18.78
C ARG A 37 -17.77 6.39 18.64
N VAL A 38 -17.56 5.69 19.76
CA VAL A 38 -17.14 4.28 19.76
C VAL A 38 -18.25 3.39 19.18
N ALA A 39 -19.52 3.64 19.55
CA ALA A 39 -20.64 2.89 19.03
C ALA A 39 -20.79 3.02 17.51
N GLU A 40 -20.62 4.22 16.95
CA GLU A 40 -20.68 4.45 15.50
C GLU A 40 -19.51 3.80 14.76
N VAL A 41 -18.30 3.82 15.35
CA VAL A 41 -17.13 3.13 14.80
C VAL A 41 -17.39 1.64 14.71
N ILE A 42 -17.81 1.01 15.81
CA ILE A 42 -18.08 -0.43 15.88
C ILE A 42 -19.17 -0.86 14.88
N LYS A 43 -20.18 -0.01 14.66
CA LYS A 43 -21.26 -0.26 13.69
C LYS A 43 -20.87 -0.02 12.24
N GLY A 44 -19.64 0.42 11.96
CA GLY A 44 -19.19 0.69 10.61
C GLY A 44 -19.73 1.99 9.99
N ARG A 45 -20.33 2.87 10.79
CA ARG A 45 -20.93 4.13 10.32
C ARG A 45 -19.99 5.32 10.44
N ARG A 46 -18.87 5.13 11.12
CA ARG A 46 -17.81 6.14 11.31
C ARG A 46 -16.46 5.45 11.14
N GLY A 47 -15.61 6.04 10.32
CA GLY A 47 -14.21 5.61 10.22
C GLY A 47 -13.37 6.01 11.45
N ILE A 48 -12.23 5.35 11.61
CA ILE A 48 -11.24 5.68 12.62
C ILE A 48 -10.41 6.88 12.16
N SER A 49 -10.55 8.02 12.85
CA SER A 49 -9.70 9.20 12.63
C SER A 49 -8.32 9.04 13.30
N ALA A 50 -7.37 9.91 12.94
CA ALA A 50 -6.05 9.94 13.58
C ALA A 50 -6.11 10.12 15.11
N ASP A 51 -6.98 11.03 15.61
CA ASP A 51 -7.24 11.19 17.06
C ASP A 51 -7.72 9.87 17.70
N THR A 52 -8.64 9.16 17.05
CA THR A 52 -9.15 7.89 17.55
C THR A 52 -8.09 6.80 17.49
N ALA A 53 -7.29 6.74 16.43
CA ALA A 53 -6.20 5.78 16.27
C ALA A 53 -5.10 5.94 17.33
N VAL A 54 -4.71 7.18 17.65
CA VAL A 54 -3.74 7.45 18.74
C VAL A 54 -4.28 6.98 20.08
N ARG A 55 -5.55 7.30 20.37
CA ARG A 55 -6.23 6.89 21.60
C ARG A 55 -6.35 5.38 21.74
N LEU A 56 -6.76 4.69 20.67
CA LEU A 56 -6.83 3.22 20.65
C LEU A 56 -5.43 2.61 20.80
N GLY A 57 -4.44 3.19 20.15
CA GLY A 57 -3.07 2.68 20.22
C GLY A 57 -2.43 2.80 21.59
N LEU A 58 -2.69 3.90 22.30
CA LEU A 58 -2.29 4.04 23.70
C LEU A 58 -3.02 3.07 24.63
N PHE A 59 -4.30 2.78 24.36
CA PHE A 59 -5.11 1.92 25.21
C PHE A 59 -4.84 0.42 25.02
N PHE A 60 -4.60 -0.02 23.77
CA PHE A 60 -4.38 -1.42 23.43
C PHE A 60 -2.91 -1.78 23.17
N GLU A 61 -2.00 -0.81 23.29
CA GLU A 61 -0.57 -0.96 22.96
C GLU A 61 -0.33 -1.43 21.51
N VAL A 62 -1.23 -1.03 20.60
CA VAL A 62 -1.12 -1.28 19.16
C VAL A 62 -0.69 0.01 18.45
N PRO A 63 0.26 0.00 17.52
CA PRO A 63 0.68 1.22 16.84
C PRO A 63 -0.51 1.98 16.22
N PRO A 64 -0.66 3.31 16.44
CA PRO A 64 -1.76 4.09 15.87
C PRO A 64 -1.88 3.96 14.34
N ARG A 65 -0.73 3.84 13.66
CA ARG A 65 -0.67 3.65 12.22
C ARG A 65 -1.40 2.39 11.75
N TRP A 66 -1.35 1.31 12.52
CA TRP A 66 -2.04 0.07 12.16
C TRP A 66 -3.55 0.28 11.99
N TRP A 67 -4.17 1.07 12.88
CA TRP A 67 -5.57 1.43 12.78
C TRP A 67 -5.90 2.28 11.54
N LEU A 68 -5.00 3.20 11.18
CA LEU A 68 -5.17 4.06 10.00
C LEU A 68 -4.96 3.30 8.71
N ASP A 69 -3.99 2.39 8.66
CA ASP A 69 -3.72 1.57 7.48
C ASP A 69 -4.94 0.68 7.17
N MET A 70 -5.57 0.07 8.18
CA MET A 70 -6.84 -0.68 7.99
C MET A 70 -7.99 0.21 7.51
N GLN A 71 -8.11 1.42 8.06
CA GLN A 71 -9.14 2.37 7.63
C GLN A 71 -8.93 2.75 6.16
N ALA A 72 -7.70 3.07 5.78
CA ALA A 72 -7.36 3.40 4.41
C ALA A 72 -7.62 2.23 3.45
N GLU A 73 -7.24 1.00 3.82
CA GLU A 73 -7.50 -0.19 3.00
C GLU A 73 -9.00 -0.42 2.79
N TYR A 74 -9.80 -0.29 3.86
CA TYR A 74 -11.26 -0.37 3.78
C TYR A 74 -11.86 0.71 2.88
N ASP A 75 -11.45 1.97 3.07
CA ASP A 75 -11.98 3.10 2.32
C ASP A 75 -11.62 3.01 0.83
N ILE A 76 -10.38 2.63 0.50
CA ILE A 76 -9.94 2.39 -0.88
C ILE A 76 -10.75 1.25 -1.50
N ALA A 77 -10.89 0.11 -0.81
CA ALA A 77 -11.67 -1.01 -1.32
C ALA A 77 -13.14 -0.64 -1.55
N ASN A 78 -13.73 0.17 -0.67
CA ASN A 78 -15.10 0.66 -0.84
C ASN A 78 -15.25 1.63 -2.02
N CYS A 79 -14.29 2.55 -2.20
CA CYS A 79 -14.27 3.45 -3.35
C CYS A 79 -14.05 2.71 -4.68
N MET A 80 -13.15 1.73 -4.72
CA MET A 80 -12.86 0.93 -5.92
C MET A 80 -14.05 0.11 -6.41
N ARG A 81 -15.00 -0.23 -5.52
CA ARG A 81 -16.27 -0.89 -5.92
C ARG A 81 -17.24 0.06 -6.63
N THR A 82 -17.01 1.36 -6.57
CA THR A 82 -17.84 2.36 -7.25
C THR A 82 -17.23 2.69 -8.61
N THR A 83 -17.79 2.14 -9.68
CA THR A 83 -17.30 2.28 -11.07
C THR A 83 -17.19 3.75 -11.53
N THR A 84 -18.00 4.65 -10.97
CA THR A 84 -18.07 6.07 -11.36
C THR A 84 -16.75 6.84 -11.23
N ILE A 85 -15.86 6.44 -10.31
CA ILE A 85 -14.60 7.16 -10.09
C ILE A 85 -13.63 6.94 -11.27
N HIS A 86 -13.58 5.72 -11.81
CA HIS A 86 -12.66 5.39 -12.88
C HIS A 86 -12.96 6.17 -14.17
N ASP A 87 -14.24 6.34 -14.48
CA ASP A 87 -14.68 6.99 -15.72
C ASP A 87 -14.63 8.53 -15.64
N ALA A 88 -14.63 9.10 -14.42
CA ALA A 88 -14.61 10.53 -14.19
C ALA A 88 -13.19 11.13 -14.16
N VAL A 89 -12.14 10.30 -14.11
CA VAL A 89 -10.75 10.76 -13.94
C VAL A 89 -9.95 10.54 -15.21
N ALA A 90 -9.61 11.63 -15.91
CA ALA A 90 -8.65 11.59 -17.01
C ALA A 90 -7.21 11.53 -16.46
N PRO A 91 -6.34 10.63 -16.97
CA PRO A 91 -4.93 10.59 -16.60
C PRO A 91 -4.22 11.92 -16.92
N TYR A 92 -3.22 12.28 -16.13
CA TYR A 92 -2.37 13.43 -16.45
C TYR A 92 -1.58 13.17 -17.74
N GLU A 93 -1.74 14.03 -18.76
CA GLU A 93 -1.17 13.83 -20.10
C GLU A 93 0.35 14.10 -20.21
N GLY A 94 0.97 14.73 -19.20
CA GLY A 94 2.38 15.16 -19.23
C GLY A 94 3.43 14.10 -18.85
N ILE A 95 3.08 12.81 -18.80
CA ILE A 95 3.94 11.71 -18.32
C ILE A 95 5.30 11.66 -19.06
N ASN A 96 5.31 12.00 -20.35
CA ASN A 96 6.53 11.91 -21.17
C ASN A 96 7.61 12.94 -20.79
N GLN A 97 7.30 13.95 -19.97
CA GLN A 97 8.25 14.95 -19.49
C GLN A 97 8.32 15.04 -17.97
N VAL A 98 7.60 14.16 -17.25
CA VAL A 98 7.50 14.21 -15.78
C VAL A 98 7.49 12.80 -15.20
N LEU A 99 8.46 12.48 -14.35
CA LEU A 99 8.44 11.27 -13.53
C LEU A 99 7.58 11.54 -12.28
N VAL A 100 6.46 10.85 -12.15
CA VAL A 100 5.57 10.90 -10.97
C VAL A 100 5.82 9.69 -10.10
N THR A 101 6.07 9.92 -8.80
CA THR A 101 6.26 8.90 -7.77
C THR A 101 5.40 9.23 -6.54
N PRO A 102 5.16 8.28 -5.61
CA PRO A 102 4.45 8.57 -4.37
C PRO A 102 5.10 9.69 -3.52
N THR A 103 6.38 9.98 -3.73
CA THR A 103 7.14 11.02 -3.02
C THR A 103 7.26 12.34 -3.79
N GLY A 104 6.69 12.44 -4.99
CA GLY A 104 6.64 13.69 -5.76
C GLY A 104 6.74 13.51 -7.27
N ALA A 105 6.64 14.62 -8.00
CA ALA A 105 6.78 14.69 -9.44
C ALA A 105 8.04 15.50 -9.82
N ARG A 106 8.85 15.00 -10.75
CA ARG A 106 10.03 15.68 -11.26
C ARG A 106 9.93 15.86 -12.77
N ARG A 107 10.07 17.09 -13.27
CA ARG A 107 10.22 17.37 -14.70
C ARG A 107 11.55 16.80 -15.18
N LEU A 108 11.51 15.99 -16.23
CA LEU A 108 12.68 15.43 -16.88
C LEU A 108 13.21 16.47 -17.87
N SER A 109 14.50 16.83 -17.75
CA SER A 109 15.17 17.64 -18.77
C SER A 109 15.50 16.78 -19.98
N GLN A 110 15.64 17.37 -21.18
CA GLN A 110 16.00 16.62 -22.40
C GLN A 110 17.37 15.91 -22.30
N SER A 111 18.23 16.35 -21.37
CA SER A 111 19.53 15.76 -21.05
C SER A 111 19.49 14.67 -19.97
N ASP A 112 18.37 14.51 -19.25
CA ASP A 112 18.14 13.46 -18.23
C ASP A 112 17.49 12.20 -18.83
N THR A 113 17.45 12.11 -20.15
CA THR A 113 16.92 10.96 -20.90
C THR A 113 17.68 9.65 -20.62
N SER A 114 18.88 9.72 -20.01
CA SER A 114 19.60 8.55 -19.47
C SER A 114 18.91 7.88 -18.27
N LEU A 115 17.97 8.59 -17.62
CA LEU A 115 17.10 8.08 -16.55
C LEU A 115 15.71 7.68 -17.06
N LEU A 116 15.39 7.96 -18.32
CA LEU A 116 14.24 7.35 -18.96
C LEU A 116 14.57 5.88 -19.17
N LYS A 117 13.57 5.03 -18.96
CA LYS A 117 13.63 3.57 -19.14
C LYS A 117 14.55 3.22 -20.32
N PRO A 118 15.49 2.26 -20.17
CA PRO A 118 16.32 1.85 -21.30
C PRO A 118 15.41 1.51 -22.48
N ASP A 119 15.78 1.96 -23.68
CA ASP A 119 15.11 1.56 -24.90
C ASP A 119 14.92 0.04 -24.89
N LEU A 120 13.71 -0.40 -25.22
CA LEU A 120 13.39 -1.81 -25.39
C LEU A 120 14.18 -2.34 -26.59
N VAL A 121 15.40 -2.79 -26.31
CA VAL A 121 16.20 -3.56 -27.26
C VAL A 121 15.80 -5.02 -27.07
N SER A 122 15.23 -5.61 -28.12
CA SER A 122 15.08 -7.06 -28.19
C SER A 122 16.46 -7.70 -28.21
N ILE A 123 16.79 -8.45 -27.15
CA ILE A 123 18.02 -9.25 -27.07
C ILE A 123 17.69 -10.72 -27.29
N ASP A 124 18.58 -11.43 -27.96
CA ASP A 124 18.43 -12.86 -28.21
C ASP A 124 18.80 -13.71 -26.99
N ALA A 125 18.50 -15.01 -27.07
CA ALA A 125 18.72 -15.95 -25.98
C ALA A 125 20.21 -16.11 -25.62
N ALA A 126 21.12 -15.91 -26.58
CA ALA A 126 22.55 -16.01 -26.35
C ALA A 126 23.08 -14.81 -25.56
N GLN A 127 22.59 -13.60 -25.87
CA GLN A 127 22.90 -12.38 -25.15
C GLN A 127 22.41 -12.41 -23.70
N LEU A 128 21.24 -13.01 -23.44
CA LEU A 128 20.70 -13.18 -22.09
C LEU A 128 21.60 -14.06 -21.20
N ASP A 129 22.08 -15.18 -21.74
CA ASP A 129 22.97 -16.10 -21.02
C ASP A 129 24.33 -15.47 -20.72
N GLN A 130 24.85 -14.66 -21.66
CA GLN A 130 26.08 -13.91 -21.46
C GLN A 130 25.97 -12.90 -20.32
N LEU A 131 24.85 -12.17 -20.23
CA LEU A 131 24.60 -11.18 -19.18
C LEU A 131 24.49 -11.81 -17.79
N LYS A 132 23.85 -12.99 -17.69
CA LYS A 132 23.76 -13.75 -16.43
C LYS A 132 25.13 -14.17 -15.91
N ARG A 133 25.99 -14.71 -16.79
CA ARG A 133 27.38 -15.09 -16.42
C ARG A 133 28.22 -13.89 -16.00
N GLN A 134 28.06 -12.73 -16.66
CA GLN A 134 28.75 -11.50 -16.28
C GLN A 134 28.33 -10.98 -14.90
N ALA A 135 27.05 -11.12 -14.53
CA ALA A 135 26.55 -10.70 -13.23
C ALA A 135 27.13 -11.55 -12.09
N GLU A 136 27.24 -12.87 -12.29
CA GLU A 136 27.85 -13.83 -11.34
C GLU A 136 29.34 -13.52 -11.08
N LEU A 137 30.08 -13.08 -12.10
CA LEU A 137 31.49 -12.72 -12.00
C LEU A 137 31.73 -11.38 -11.26
N SER A 138 30.72 -10.51 -11.14
CA SER A 138 30.87 -9.15 -10.59
C SER A 138 30.89 -9.04 -9.06
N GLY A 139 30.71 -10.16 -8.33
CA GLY A 139 31.10 -10.29 -6.92
C GLY A 139 30.49 -9.31 -5.90
N ARG A 140 29.40 -8.58 -6.20
CA ARG A 140 28.69 -7.77 -5.20
C ARG A 140 27.47 -8.53 -4.67
N HIS A 141 27.69 -9.27 -3.59
CA HIS A 141 26.62 -9.86 -2.77
C HIS A 141 25.71 -8.78 -2.19
N SER A 142 24.57 -8.56 -2.82
CA SER A 142 23.40 -8.00 -2.17
C SER A 142 22.51 -9.18 -1.73
N LYS A 143 22.16 -9.29 -0.45
CA LYS A 143 21.19 -10.27 0.11
C LYS A 143 19.77 -9.97 -0.40
N ARG A 144 19.56 -10.11 -1.71
CA ARG A 144 18.26 -9.96 -2.36
C ARG A 144 17.98 -11.25 -3.12
N VAL A 145 16.78 -11.80 -2.91
CA VAL A 145 16.34 -12.95 -3.70
C VAL A 145 15.83 -12.39 -5.02
N ALA A 146 16.45 -12.80 -6.12
CA ALA A 146 15.98 -12.43 -7.45
C ALA A 146 14.70 -13.22 -7.71
N THR A 147 13.56 -12.53 -7.71
CA THR A 147 12.28 -13.12 -8.07
C THR A 147 11.95 -12.72 -9.50
N GLU A 148 11.68 -13.71 -10.31
CA GLU A 148 11.30 -13.55 -11.70
C GLU A 148 9.84 -13.14 -11.78
N VAL A 149 9.57 -11.94 -12.31
CA VAL A 149 8.22 -11.38 -12.43
C VAL A 149 7.88 -11.27 -13.90
N THR A 150 6.82 -11.98 -14.30
CA THR A 150 6.25 -11.93 -15.64
C THR A 150 5.12 -10.90 -15.67
N TYR A 151 5.26 -9.89 -16.51
CA TYR A 151 4.25 -8.86 -16.69
C TYR A 151 3.18 -9.32 -17.69
N ALA A 152 2.02 -8.67 -17.70
CA ALA A 152 0.91 -8.98 -18.63
C ALA A 152 1.29 -8.84 -20.12
N SER A 153 2.42 -8.19 -20.41
CA SER A 153 3.04 -8.10 -21.74
C SER A 153 3.89 -9.33 -22.12
N GLY A 154 4.03 -10.31 -21.22
CA GLY A 154 4.90 -11.49 -21.39
C GLY A 154 6.38 -11.23 -21.07
N ALA A 155 6.76 -10.00 -20.75
CA ALA A 155 8.13 -9.66 -20.38
C ALA A 155 8.46 -10.19 -18.98
N VAL A 156 9.68 -10.69 -18.82
CA VAL A 156 10.15 -11.29 -17.58
C VAL A 156 11.31 -10.47 -17.03
N ALA A 157 11.19 -9.99 -15.79
CA ALA A 157 12.26 -9.24 -15.13
C ALA A 157 12.71 -9.92 -13.83
N LEU A 158 14.02 -9.87 -13.58
CA LEU A 158 14.58 -10.27 -12.30
C LEU A 158 14.57 -9.07 -11.37
N VAL A 159 13.58 -9.04 -10.48
CA VAL A 159 13.48 -8.00 -9.46
C VAL A 159 14.09 -8.57 -8.18
N GLY A 160 15.16 -7.94 -7.72
CA GLY A 160 15.74 -8.26 -6.42
C GLY A 160 14.82 -7.78 -5.31
N THR A 161 14.02 -8.69 -4.76
CA THR A 161 13.25 -8.41 -3.55
C THR A 161 14.19 -8.48 -2.35
N PRO A 162 14.15 -7.49 -1.43
CA PRO A 162 14.84 -7.63 -0.17
C PRO A 162 14.26 -8.84 0.59
N LEU A 163 15.13 -9.66 1.17
CA LEU A 163 14.73 -10.62 2.20
C LEU A 163 14.17 -9.90 3.42
#